data_AF-A0A2V9UBC8-F1
#
_entry.id   AF-A0A2V9UBC8-F1
#
_cell.length_a   1.000
_cell.length_b   1.000
_cell.length_c   1.000
_cell.angle_alpha   90.00
_cell.angle_beta   90.00
_cell.angle_gamma   90.00
#
_symmetry.space_group_name_H-M   'P 1'
#
loop_
_entity.id
_entity.type
_entity.pdbx_description
1 polymer ?
#
loop_
_entity_poly.entity_id
_entity_poly.type
_entity_poly.pdbx_seq_one_letter_code
_entity_poly.pdbx_strand_id
1 'polypeptide(L)' 'MIIIGCDYHPGFQQIAFVDTDTGELNERKLGHREEAEQFYRQLKVRGKKVRVGMEASGACALV' A
#
# COMPACT_ATOMS: atom_id res chain seq x y z
N MET A 1 -12.45 1.87 7.84
CA MET A 1 -12.00 0.98 6.73
C MET A 1 -10.71 1.61 6.18
N ILE A 2 -9.68 0.84 5.83
CA ILE A 2 -8.45 1.43 5.28
C ILE A 2 -8.45 1.27 3.76
N ILE A 3 -8.27 2.36 3.02
CA ILE A 3 -8.07 2.32 1.56
C ILE A 3 -6.61 2.65 1.29
N ILE A 4 -5.93 1.80 0.53
CA ILE A 4 -4.51 1.92 0.20
C ILE A 4 -4.38 2.01 -1.31
N GLY A 5 -3.79 3.09 -1.81
CA GLY A 5 -3.24 3.18 -3.16
C GLY A 5 -1.78 2.78 -3.14
N CYS A 6 -1.38 1.85 -4.00
CA CYS A 6 0.00 1.42 -4.17
C CYS A 6 0.43 1.70 -5.60
N ASP A 7 1.42 2.56 -5.77
CA ASP A 7 2.09 2.81 -7.04
C ASP A 7 3.40 2.01 -7.09
N TYR A 8 3.43 1.01 -7.97
CA TYR A 8 4.56 0.13 -8.14
C TYR A 8 5.56 0.66 -9.16
N HIS A 9 6.78 0.94 -8.71
CA HIS A 9 7.94 1.20 -9.57
C HIS A 9 9.00 0.09 -9.41
N PRO A 10 9.77 -0.22 -10.46
CA PRO A 10 10.81 -1.25 -10.40
C PRO A 10 11.95 -0.97 -9.38
N GLY A 11 12.01 0.22 -8.79
CA GLY A 11 12.97 0.59 -7.74
C GLY A 11 12.37 0.96 -6.38
N PHE A 12 11.05 1.12 -6.28
CA PHE A 12 10.37 1.46 -5.02
C PHE A 12 8.86 1.29 -5.15
N GLN A 13 8.17 1.12 -4.03
CA GLN A 13 6.70 1.20 -3.98
C GLN A 13 6.31 2.46 -3.22
N GLN A 14 5.49 3.31 -3.83
CA GLN A 14 4.91 4.44 -3.12
C GLN A 14 3.50 4.07 -2.70
N ILE A 15 3.22 4.12 -1.41
CA ILE A 15 1.92 3.80 -0.85
C ILE A 15 1.29 5.05 -0.23
N ALA A 16 0.01 5.25 -0.49
CA ALA A 16 -0.83 6.22 0.20
C ALA A 16 -1.99 5.45 0.81
N PHE A 17 -2.29 5.66 2.09
CA PHE A 17 -3.41 5.02 2.74
C PHE A 17 -4.22 6.02 3.55
N VAL A 18 -5.54 5.85 3.50
CA VAL A 18 -6.51 6.62 4.27
C VAL A 18 -7.29 5.69 5.18
N ASP A 19 -7.36 6.03 6.46
CA ASP A 19 -8.32 5.43 7.37
C ASP A 19 -9.65 6.17 7.24
N THR A 20 -10.66 5.52 6.67
CA THR A 20 -11.98 6.13 6.47
C THR A 20 -12.79 6.27 7.75
N ASP A 21 -12.34 5.70 8.88
CA ASP A 21 -13.01 5.87 10.18
C ASP A 21 -12.52 7.15 10.86
N THR A 22 -11.21 7.41 10.84
CA THR A 22 -10.62 8.62 11.45
C THR A 22 -10.44 9.78 10.46
N GLY A 23 -10.43 9.50 9.16
CA GLY A 23 -10.09 10.46 8.11
C GLY A 23 -8.59 10.71 7.98
N GLU A 24 -7.75 9.94 8.67
CA GLU A 24 -6.30 10.13 8.65
C GLU A 24 -5.70 9.61 7.33
N LEU A 25 -5.01 10.48 6.62
CA LEU A 25 -4.24 10.15 5.43
C LEU A 25 -2.76 10.08 5.77
N ASN A 26 -2.11 9.02 5.30
CA ASN A 26 -0.68 8.82 5.46
C ASN A 26 -0.08 8.33 4.15
N GLU A 27 1.11 8.80 3.86
CA GLU A 27 1.91 8.38 2.72
C GLU A 27 3.24 7.80 3.17
N ARG A 28 3.70 6.78 2.45
CA ARG A 28 4.98 6.14 2.73
C ARG A 28 5.62 5.66 1.45
N LYS A 29 6.94 5.80 1.37
CA LYS A 29 7.75 5.19 0.32
C LYS A 29 8.41 3.95 0.89
N LEU A 30 8.11 2.80 0.31
CA LEU A 30 8.68 1.51 0.66
C LEU A 30 9.77 1.18 -0.38
N GLY A 31 11.04 1.39 -0.01
CA GLY A 31 12.18 1.11 -0.87
C GLY A 31 12.59 -0.35 -0.86
N HIS A 32 12.33 -1.05 0.25
CA HIS A 32 12.73 -2.44 0.44
C HIS A 32 11.52 -3.37 0.58
N ARG A 33 11.62 -4.56 -0.03
CA ARG A 33 10.57 -5.60 0.04
C ARG A 33 10.18 -5.94 1.49
N GLU A 34 11.15 -5.97 2.38
CA GLU A 34 10.96 -6.31 3.79
C GLU A 34 10.09 -5.29 4.52
N GLU A 35 10.25 -3.99 4.24
CA GLU A 35 9.42 -2.93 4.81
C GLU A 35 7.96 -3.05 4.35
N ALA A 36 7.75 -3.38 3.07
CA ALA A 36 6.42 -3.60 2.52
C ALA A 36 5.73 -4.80 3.21
N GLU A 37 6.43 -5.92 3.35
CA GLU A 37 5.89 -7.11 4.02
C GLU A 37 5.52 -6.82 5.48
N GLN A 38 6.39 -6.12 6.22
CA GLN A 38 6.10 -5.73 7.60
C GLN A 38 4.88 -4.81 7.68
N PHE A 39 4.74 -3.87 6.75
CA PHE A 39 3.61 -2.95 6.69
C PHE A 39 2.27 -3.69 6.47
N TYR A 40 2.19 -4.55 5.45
CA TYR A 40 0.98 -5.33 5.19
C TYR A 40 0.65 -6.31 6.32
N ARG A 41 1.66 -6.89 6.98
CA ARG A 41 1.45 -7.73 8.19
C ARG A 41 0.85 -6.93 9.34
N GLN A 42 1.30 -5.70 9.59
CA GLN A 42 0.74 -4.85 10.64
C GLN A 42 -0.73 -4.50 10.38
N LEU A 43 -1.10 -4.26 9.12
CA LEU A 43 -2.49 -4.02 8.73
C LEU A 43 -3.39 -5.24 9.00
N LYS A 44 -2.87 -6.46 8.75
CA LYS A 44 -3.56 -7.71 9.08
C LYS A 44 -3.76 -7.88 10.59
N VAL A 45 -2.75 -7.55 11.40
CA VAL A 45 -2.83 -7.63 12.88
C VAL A 45 -3.86 -6.64 13.43
N ARG A 46 -4.00 -5.46 12.83
CA ARG A 46 -4.99 -4.45 13.24
C ARG A 46 -6.44 -4.88 12.97
N GLY A 47 -6.68 -5.97 12.25
CA GLY A 47 -8.02 -6.53 12.03
C GLY A 47 -9.00 -5.62 11.27
N LYS A 48 -8.52 -4.52 10.69
CA LYS A 48 -9.36 -3.58 9.95
C LYS A 48 -9.63 -4.13 8.55
N LYS A 49 -10.82 -3.86 8.01
CA LYS A 49 -11.08 -4.09 6.58
C LYS A 49 -10.15 -3.17 5.77
N VAL A 50 -9.38 -3.76 4.87
CA VAL A 50 -8.43 -3.05 3.99
C VAL A 50 -8.86 -3.28 2.54
N ARG A 51 -8.87 -2.21 1.75
CA ARG A 51 -8.93 -2.26 0.29
C ARG A 51 -7.61 -1.74 -0.27
N VAL A 52 -6.98 -2.50 -1.14
CA VAL A 52 -5.73 -2.11 -1.80
C VAL A 52 -6.02 -1.95 -3.29
N GLY A 53 -5.86 -0.73 -3.80
CA GLY A 53 -5.75 -0.44 -5.22
C GLY A 53 -4.28 -0.47 -5.60
N MET A 54 -3.94 -1.28 -6.60
CA MET A 54 -2.57 -1.41 -7.09
C MET A 54 -2.50 -0.83 -8.49
N GLU A 55 -1.71 0.22 -8.66
CA GLU A 55 -1.36 0.79 -9.96
C GLU A 55 0.10 0.43 -10.27
N ALA A 56 0.34 -0.11 -11.46
CA ALA A 56 1.67 -0.41 -11.95
C ALA A 56 1.98 0.54 -13.11
N SER A 57 2.67 1.64 -12.80
CA SER A 57 3.08 2.63 -13.79
C SER A 57 4.45 2.28 -14.36
N GLY A 58 4.44 1.36 -15.32
CA GLY A 58 5.61 0.91 -16.07
C GLY A 58 5.25 -0.37 -16.78
N ALA A 59 5.50 -0.45 -18.09
CA ALA A 59 5.13 -1.58 -18.95
C ALA A 59 5.43 -2.94 -18.29
N CYS A 60 4.42 -3.51 -17.64
CA CYS A 60 4.37 -4.90 -17.25
C CYS A 60 2.99 -5.34 -17.67
N ALA A 61 2.93 -5.97 -18.84
CA ALA A 61 1.72 -6.59 -19.35
C ALA A 61 1.17 -7.51 -18.25
N LEU A 62 -0.11 -7.36 -17.94
CA LEU A 62 -0.90 -8.43 -17.37
C LEU A 62 -0.74 -9.64 -18.30
N VAL A 63 0.07 -10.61 -17.88
CA VAL A 63 0.07 -11.99 -18.38
C VAL A 63 -0.38 -12.91 -17.26
#